data_AF-A0A535RNK1-F1
#
_entry.id   AF-A0A535RNK1-F1
#
_cell.length_a   1.000
_cell.length_b   1.000
_cell.length_c   1.000
_cell.angle_alpha   90.00
_cell.angle_beta   90.00
_cell.angle_gamma   90.00
#
_symmetry.space_group_name_H-M   'P 1'
#
loop_
_entity.id
_entity.type
_entity.pdbx_description
1 polymer ?
#
loop_
_entity_poly.entity_id
_entity_poly.type
_entity_poly.pdbx_seq_one_letter_code
_entity_poly.pdbx_strand_id
1 'polypeptide(L)' 'MEQLHQMQCVACRKGEPTVTEAEIAEFRPQVPAWHIVNVDGINRLERMFTFPNFVEALNFTNKVGALAESEGHHPALLTE' A
#
# COMPACT_ATOMS: atom_id res chain seq x y z
N MET A 1 20.00 4.71 0.86
CA MET A 1 18.60 5.08 1.16
C MET A 1 17.95 3.91 1.88
N GLU A 2 16.97 4.17 2.75
CA GLU A 2 16.27 3.13 3.52
C GLU A 2 15.40 2.26 2.60
N GLN A 3 15.11 1.03 3.02
CA GLN A 3 14.17 0.16 2.29
C GLN A 3 12.75 0.73 2.42
N LEU A 4 11.93 0.63 1.36
CA LEU A 4 10.61 1.26 1.32
C LEU A 4 9.73 0.91 2.54
N HIS A 5 9.81 -0.34 3.01
CA HIS A 5 9.04 -0.82 4.16
C HIS A 5 9.53 -0.31 5.53
N GLN A 6 10.71 0.31 5.59
CA GLN A 6 11.26 0.93 6.79
C GLN A 6 10.92 2.41 6.91
N MET A 7 10.43 3.01 5.82
CA MET A 7 10.03 4.41 5.80
C MET A 7 8.76 4.58 6.64
N GLN A 8 8.78 5.55 7.56
CA GLN A 8 7.60 5.88 8.37
C GLN A 8 6.69 6.85 7.63
N CYS A 9 5.40 6.54 7.60
CA CYS A 9 4.42 7.47 7.11
C CYS A 9 4.23 8.58 8.14
N VAL A 10 4.41 9.84 7.71
CA VAL A 10 3.95 11.00 8.48
C VAL A 10 2.54 11.34 8.01
N ALA A 11 1.68 11.77 8.94
CA ALA A 11 0.28 12.06 8.64
C ALA A 11 0.14 12.96 7.39
N CYS A 12 -0.47 12.43 6.33
CA CYS A 12 -0.61 13.14 5.06
C CYS A 12 -1.38 14.44 5.25
N ARG A 13 -0.75 15.56 4.86
CA ARG A 13 -1.42 16.85 4.73
C ARG A 13 -1.86 17.07 3.29
N LYS A 14 -2.85 17.94 3.09
CA LYS A 14 -3.26 18.31 1.74
C LYS A 14 -2.09 18.98 1.02
N GLY A 15 -1.68 18.42 -0.13
CA GLY A 15 -0.60 18.95 -0.94
C GLY A 15 0.80 18.38 -0.63
N GLU A 16 0.90 17.32 0.18
CA GLU A 16 2.15 16.56 0.29
C GLU A 16 2.61 16.09 -1.10
N PRO A 17 3.93 16.13 -1.39
CA PRO A 17 4.46 15.74 -2.68
C PRO A 17 4.18 14.26 -2.94
N THR A 18 3.81 13.95 -4.18
CA THR A 18 3.75 12.57 -4.65
C THR A 18 5.15 12.06 -4.94
N VAL A 19 5.33 10.75 -4.80
CA VAL A 19 6.53 10.04 -5.25
C VAL A 19 6.84 10.40 -6.70
N THR A 20 8.07 10.82 -6.97
CA THR A 20 8.53 11.22 -8.31
C THR A 20 8.81 10.00 -9.20
N GLU A 21 8.91 10.19 -10.51
CA GLU A 21 9.22 9.09 -11.44
C GLU A 21 10.58 8.43 -11.14
N ALA A 22 11.56 9.21 -10.69
CA ALA A 22 12.87 8.69 -10.29
C ALA A 22 12.76 7.80 -9.03
N GLU A 23 12.03 8.25 -8.02
CA GLU A 23 11.78 7.47 -6.80
C GLU A 23 10.94 6.22 -7.10
N ILE A 24 9.96 6.30 -8.03
CA ILE A 24 9.19 5.14 -8.48
C ILE A 24 10.13 4.10 -9.11
N ALA A 25 11.05 4.52 -9.98
CA ALA A 25 12.02 3.61 -10.59
C ALA A 25 12.93 2.93 -9.55
N GLU A 26 13.25 3.63 -8.45
CA GLU A 26 14.06 3.09 -7.34
C GLU A 26 13.27 2.15 -6.42
N PHE A 27 12.02 2.48 -6.09
CA PHE A 27 11.21 1.73 -5.12
C PHE A 27 10.48 0.54 -5.72
N ARG A 28 10.08 0.61 -7.00
CA ARG A 28 9.30 -0.44 -7.68
C ARG A 28 9.94 -1.83 -7.60
N PRO A 29 11.27 -2.01 -7.75
CA PRO A 29 11.91 -3.31 -7.58
C PRO A 29 11.76 -3.94 -6.18
N GLN A 30 11.49 -3.14 -5.14
CA GLN A 30 11.32 -3.62 -3.77
C GLN A 30 9.93 -4.23 -3.52
N VAL A 31 8.96 -3.93 -4.38
CA VAL A 31 7.55 -4.38 -4.28
C VAL A 31 7.07 -4.99 -5.60
N PRO A 32 7.73 -6.02 -6.14
CA PRO A 32 7.52 -6.49 -7.52
C PRO A 32 6.12 -7.08 -7.79
N ALA A 33 5.38 -7.45 -6.75
CA ALA A 33 4.02 -7.97 -6.86
C ALA A 33 2.93 -6.88 -6.84
N TRP A 34 3.31 -5.62 -6.67
CA TRP A 34 2.39 -4.48 -6.65
C TRP A 34 2.37 -3.77 -8.00
N HIS A 35 1.19 -3.32 -8.41
CA HIS A 35 0.95 -2.63 -9.66
C HIS A 35 0.61 -1.17 -9.40
N ILE A 36 1.01 -0.27 -10.31
CA ILE A 36 0.57 1.12 -10.29
C ILE A 36 -0.68 1.21 -11.16
N VAL A 37 -1.79 1.62 -10.56
CA VAL A 37 -3.08 1.86 -11.24
C VAL A 37 -3.44 3.34 -11.14
N ASN A 38 -4.06 3.89 -12.18
CA ASN A 38 -4.55 5.27 -12.16
C ASN A 38 -6.07 5.26 -11.89
N VAL A 39 -6.47 5.87 -10.78
CA VAL A 39 -7.88 6.00 -10.39
C VAL A 39 -8.19 7.48 -10.20
N ASP A 40 -9.07 8.02 -11.04
CA ASP A 40 -9.47 9.43 -11.05
C ASP A 40 -8.27 10.39 -11.16
N GLY A 41 -7.26 10.05 -11.96
CA GLY A 41 -6.05 10.84 -12.13
C GLY A 41 -5.00 10.66 -11.04
N ILE A 42 -5.25 9.81 -10.03
CA ILE A 42 -4.33 9.54 -8.91
C ILE A 42 -3.70 8.16 -9.11
N ASN A 43 -2.37 8.12 -9.18
CA ASN A 43 -1.62 6.86 -9.17
C ASN A 43 -1.68 6.22 -7.78
N ARG A 44 -2.01 4.92 -7.73
CA ARG A 44 -2.13 4.12 -6.50
C ARG A 44 -1.40 2.80 -6.69
N LEU A 45 -0.86 2.26 -5.60
CA LEU A 45 -0.37 0.88 -5.59
C LEU A 45 -1.52 -0.08 -5.29
N GLU A 46 -1.62 -1.15 -6.08
CA GLU A 46 -2.64 -2.18 -5.93
C GLU A 46 -2.01 -3.57 -5.99
N ARG A 47 -2.50 -4.47 -5.13
CA ARG A 47 -2.12 -5.89 -5.12
C ARG A 47 -3.30 -6.75 -4.72
N MET A 48 -3.49 -7.83 -5.47
CA MET A 48 -4.45 -8.88 -5.16
C MET A 48 -3.78 -10.00 -4.37
N PHE A 49 -4.48 -10.49 -3.34
CA PHE A 49 -4.08 -11.65 -2.55
C PHE A 49 -5.20 -12.70 -2.65
N THR A 50 -4.84 -13.94 -2.99
CA THR A 50 -5.81 -15.04 -3.11
C THR A 50 -5.70 -15.97 -1.91
N PHE A 51 -6.84 -16.36 -1.37
CA PHE A 51 -6.96 -17.26 -0.22
C PHE A 51 -7.88 -18.42 -0.55
N PRO A 52 -7.71 -19.60 0.09
CA PRO A 52 -8.54 -20.77 -0.18
C PRO A 52 -9.99 -20.63 0.31
N ASN A 53 -10.26 -19.71 1.24
CA ASN A 53 -11.59 -19.45 1.78
C ASN A 53 -11.69 -18.04 2.39
N PHE A 54 -12.92 -17.58 2.62
CA PHE A 54 -13.20 -16.24 3.16
C PHE A 54 -12.66 -16.01 4.58
N VAL A 55 -12.62 -17.05 5.43
CA VAL A 55 -12.11 -16.92 6.81
C VAL A 55 -10.61 -16.57 6.79
N GLU A 56 -9.84 -17.19 5.91
CA GLU A 56 -8.42 -16.87 5.75
C GLU A 56 -8.20 -15.47 5.16
N ALA A 57 -9.03 -15.06 4.18
CA ALA A 57 -9.00 -13.71 3.64
C ALA A 57 -9.28 -12.65 4.72
N LEU A 58 -10.34 -12.85 5.52
CA LEU A 58 -10.70 -11.94 6.61
C LEU A 58 -9.61 -11.86 7.68
N ASN A 59 -8.98 -12.99 8.02
CA ASN A 59 -7.84 -13.02 8.94
C ASN A 59 -6.65 -12.20 8.42
N PHE A 60 -6.36 -12.27 7.12
CA PHE A 60 -5.34 -11.43 6.49
C PHE A 60 -5.72 -9.95 6.56
N THR A 61 -6.95 -9.60 6.17
CA THR A 61 -7.48 -8.23 6.21
C THR A 61 -7.37 -7.61 7.61
N ASN A 62 -7.72 -8.35 8.66
CA ASN A 62 -7.58 -7.87 10.04
C ASN A 62 -6.12 -7.59 10.43
N LYS A 63 -5.16 -8.41 9.97
CA LYS A 63 -3.73 -8.16 10.21
C LYS A 63 -3.25 -6.90 9.51
N VAL A 64 -3.68 -6.68 8.26
CA VAL A 64 -3.37 -5.45 7.52
C VAL A 64 -4.01 -4.24 8.21
N GLY A 65 -5.25 -4.34 8.67
CA GLY A 65 -5.93 -3.29 9.43
C GLY A 65 -5.19 -2.92 10.71
N ALA A 66 -4.73 -3.91 11.49
CA ALA A 66 -3.95 -3.64 12.70
C ALA A 66 -2.63 -2.89 12.41
N LEU A 67 -1.94 -3.25 11.31
CA LEU A 67 -0.73 -2.53 10.87
C LEU A 67 -1.05 -1.11 10.39
N ALA A 68 -2.16 -0.93 9.67
CA ALA A 68 -2.59 0.38 9.18
C ALA A 68 -2.86 1.36 10.35
N GLU A 69 -3.48 0.88 11.43
CA GLU A 69 -3.72 1.67 12.64
C GLU A 69 -2.41 2.03 13.37
N SER A 70 -1.46 1.09 13.48
CA SER A 70 -0.17 1.40 14.12
C SER A 70 0.65 2.41 13.33
N GLU A 71 0.56 2.39 12.00
CA GLU A 71 1.25 3.30 11.09
C GLU A 71 0.48 4.61 10.85
N GLY A 72 -0.80 4.69 11.26
CA GLY A 72 -1.66 5.84 10.97
C GLY A 72 -1.91 6.08 9.47
N HIS A 73 -1.82 5.04 8.64
CA HIS A 73 -1.98 5.10 7.18
C HIS A 73 -2.89 3.97 6.69
N HIS A 74 -4.06 4.34 6.18
CA HIS A 74 -5.14 3.39 5.93
C HIS A 74 -5.26 3.04 4.44
N PRO A 75 -5.14 1.75 4.06
CA PRO A 75 -5.42 1.30 2.71
C PRO A 75 -6.94 1.18 2.47
N ALA A 76 -7.33 1.18 1.19
CA ALA A 76 -8.62 0.61 0.81
C ALA A 76 -8.48 -0.93 0.79
N LEU A 77 -9.32 -1.63 1.53
CA LEU A 77 -9.34 -3.10 1.58
C LEU A 77 -10.70 -3.59 1.09
N LEU A 78 -10.68 -4.42 0.05
CA LEU A 78 -11.83 -5.23 -0.38
C LEU A 78 -11.55 -6.68 0.03
N THR A 79 -12.51 -7.29 0.70
CA THR A 79 -12.47 -8.71 1.09
C THR A 79 -13.80 -9.33 0.72
N GLU A 80 -13.76 -10.26 -0.22
CA GLU A 80 -14.92 -10.88 -0.87
C GLU A 80 -14.72 -12.38 -1.06
#